data_AF-A0AAU7XU82-F1
#
_entry.id   AF-A0AAU7XU82-F1
#
_cell.length_a   1.000
_cell.length_b   1.000
_cell.length_c   1.000
_cell.angle_alpha   90.00
_cell.angle_beta   90.00
_cell.angle_gamma   90.00
#
_symmetry.space_group_name_H-M   'P 1'
#
loop_
_entity.id
_entity.type
_entity.pdbx_description
1 polymer ?
#
loop_
_entity_poly.entity_id
_entity_poly.type
_entity_poly.pdbx_seq_one_letter_code
_entity_poly.pdbx_strand_id
1 'polypeptide(L)'
;MPDADVPPTAKPHYGTRLPVQAVPRIPVIALGMSLGLFLAVTFILCVGFGLLFPDRAMYESWLRLLPGFTWLSWPSFFLGLAESFGYGWYVALVFGPLYNFFVTRLNRRSGA
;
A
#
# COMPACT_ATOMS: atom_id res chain seq x y z
N MET A 1 51.92 -50.47 -26.32
CA MET A 1 51.90 -49.50 -25.21
C MET A 1 50.93 -48.38 -25.60
N PRO A 2 50.05 -47.96 -24.69
CA PRO A 2 48.96 -46.99 -24.91
C PRO A 2 49.56 -45.57 -25.02
N ASP A 3 48.88 -44.56 -25.55
CA ASP A 3 48.06 -43.69 -24.72
C ASP A 3 46.94 -43.05 -25.54
N ALA A 4 45.71 -43.30 -25.08
CA ALA A 4 44.53 -42.61 -25.53
C ALA A 4 44.44 -41.29 -24.78
N ASP A 5 44.86 -40.19 -25.41
CA ASP A 5 44.61 -38.85 -24.90
C ASP A 5 43.17 -38.42 -25.26
N VAL A 6 42.22 -38.84 -24.44
CA VAL A 6 40.86 -38.29 -24.45
C VAL A 6 40.87 -36.99 -23.64
N PRO A 7 40.63 -35.82 -24.24
CA PRO A 7 40.56 -34.58 -23.48
C PRO A 7 39.36 -34.63 -22.52
N PRO A 8 39.52 -34.21 -21.26
CA PRO A 8 38.42 -34.15 -20.32
C PRO A 8 37.38 -33.14 -20.82
N THR A 9 36.22 -33.65 -21.24
CA THR A 9 35.02 -32.89 -21.53
C THR A 9 34.59 -32.17 -20.26
N ALA A 10 35.01 -30.91 -20.14
CA ALA A 10 34.60 -30.01 -19.09
C ALA A 10 33.06 -29.91 -19.09
N LYS A 11 32.44 -30.46 -18.04
CA LYS A 11 30.99 -30.40 -17.86
C LYS A 11 30.59 -28.94 -17.63
N PRO A 12 29.64 -28.37 -18.41
CA PRO A 12 29.15 -27.04 -18.13
C PRO A 12 28.41 -27.06 -16.79
N HIS A 13 28.97 -26.39 -15.79
CA HIS A 13 28.28 -26.14 -14.53
C HIS A 13 27.12 -25.19 -14.82
N TYR A 14 25.92 -25.76 -14.97
CA TYR A 14 24.69 -25.01 -15.00
C TYR A 14 24.43 -24.46 -13.60
N GLY A 15 25.05 -23.33 -13.29
CA GLY A 15 24.82 -22.61 -12.05
C GLY A 15 23.34 -22.29 -11.94
N THR A 16 22.67 -22.85 -10.93
CA THR A 16 21.31 -22.49 -10.57
C THR A 16 21.29 -21.00 -10.29
N ARG A 17 20.56 -20.21 -11.10
CA ARG A 17 20.35 -18.80 -10.78
C ARG A 17 19.54 -18.75 -9.49
N LEU A 18 20.22 -18.46 -8.38
CA LEU A 18 19.57 -18.11 -7.13
C LEU A 18 18.59 -16.97 -7.44
N PRO A 19 17.35 -17.01 -6.94
CA PRO A 19 16.43 -15.90 -7.11
C PRO A 19 17.13 -14.70 -6.49
N VAL A 20 17.52 -13.74 -7.34
CA VAL A 20 17.95 -12.43 -6.89
C VAL A 20 16.81 -11.95 -6.02
N GLN A 21 17.02 -11.92 -4.71
CA GLN A 21 16.06 -11.43 -3.74
C GLN A 21 15.69 -10.04 -4.20
N ALA A 22 14.53 -9.91 -4.84
CA ALA A 22 14.03 -8.62 -5.28
C ALA A 22 13.91 -7.80 -4.00
N VAL A 23 14.73 -6.75 -3.88
CA VAL A 23 14.70 -5.82 -2.75
C VAL A 23 13.23 -5.53 -2.46
N PRO A 24 12.72 -5.76 -1.23
CA PRO A 24 11.31 -5.58 -0.92
C PRO A 24 10.90 -4.14 -1.26
N ARG A 25 10.25 -3.95 -2.41
CA ARG A 25 9.68 -2.67 -2.83
C ARG A 25 8.21 -2.72 -2.52
N ILE A 26 7.71 -1.68 -1.87
CA ILE A 26 6.29 -1.59 -1.57
C ILE A 26 5.54 -1.32 -2.88
N PRO A 27 4.61 -2.19 -3.30
CA PRO A 27 3.77 -1.95 -4.47
C PRO A 27 2.75 -0.87 -4.14
N VAL A 28 3.03 0.36 -4.57
CA VAL A 28 2.24 1.58 -4.26
C VAL A 28 0.76 1.42 -4.62
N ILE A 29 0.46 0.80 -5.76
CA ILE A 29 -0.92 0.59 -6.22
C ILE A 29 -1.67 -0.36 -5.28
N ALA A 30 -1.06 -1.50 -4.92
CA ALA A 30 -1.69 -2.44 -3.99
C ALA A 30 -1.86 -1.80 -2.61
N LEU A 31 -0.85 -1.06 -2.13
CA LEU A 31 -0.92 -0.30 -0.88
C LEU A 31 -2.09 0.70 -0.89
N GLY A 32 -2.24 1.49 -1.96
CA GLY A 32 -3.30 2.48 -2.10
C GLY A 32 -4.69 1.86 -2.20
N MET A 33 -4.83 0.76 -2.96
CA MET A 33 -6.08 0.03 -3.05
C MET A 33 -6.49 -0.58 -1.71
N SER A 34 -5.55 -1.21 -0.97
CA SER A 34 -5.83 -1.79 0.35
C SER A 34 -6.18 -0.71 1.39
N LEU A 35 -5.40 0.36 1.49
CA LEU A 35 -5.66 1.46 2.43
C LEU A 35 -6.95 2.23 2.10
N GLY A 36 -7.15 2.54 0.82
CA GLY A 36 -8.35 3.23 0.35
C GLY A 36 -9.61 2.41 0.62
N LEU A 37 -9.60 1.12 0.29
CA LEU A 37 -10.75 0.25 0.53
C LEU A 37 -11.00 0.02 2.03
N PHE A 38 -9.94 -0.13 2.82
CA PHE A 38 -10.06 -0.21 4.28
C PHE A 38 -10.72 1.04 4.87
N LEU A 39 -10.22 2.23 4.52
CA LEU A 39 -10.81 3.49 5.00
C LEU A 39 -12.24 3.69 4.51
N ALA A 40 -12.54 3.34 3.27
CA ALA A 40 -13.89 3.41 2.72
C ALA A 40 -14.85 2.48 3.49
N VAL A 41 -14.45 1.24 3.79
CA VAL A 41 -15.26 0.30 4.57
C VAL A 41 -15.44 0.80 6.01
N THR A 42 -14.38 1.27 6.67
CA THR A 42 -14.48 1.86 8.02
C THR A 42 -15.41 3.07 8.03
N PHE A 43 -15.34 3.94 7.03
CA PHE A 43 -16.24 5.07 6.87
C PHE A 43 -17.70 4.64 6.80
N ILE A 44 -18.02 3.64 5.95
CA ILE A 44 -19.39 3.09 5.82
C ILE A 44 -19.87 2.53 7.16
N LEU A 45 -19.03 1.76 7.86
CA LEU A 45 -19.35 1.22 9.17
C LEU A 45 -19.58 2.32 10.21
N CYS A 46 -18.76 3.37 10.20
CA CYS A 46 -18.92 4.53 11.09
C CYS A 46 -20.24 5.27 10.84
N VAL A 47 -20.58 5.52 9.57
CA VAL A 47 -21.85 6.18 9.21
C VAL A 47 -23.04 5.30 9.61
N GLY A 48 -23.00 4.00 9.31
CA GLY A 48 -24.05 3.05 9.67
C GLY A 48 -24.27 2.95 11.18
N PHE A 49 -23.17 2.93 11.96
CA PHE A 49 -23.25 2.93 13.42
C PHE A 49 -23.82 4.24 13.98
N GLY A 50 -23.46 5.39 13.39
CA GLY A 50 -24.03 6.70 13.74
C GLY A 50 -25.53 6.81 13.45
N LEU A 51 -26.04 6.12 12.42
CA LEU A 51 -27.48 6.01 12.14
C LEU A 51 -28.20 5.13 13.15
N LEU A 52 -27.58 4.02 13.57
CA LEU A 52 -28.15 3.08 14.54
C LEU A 52 -28.20 3.66 15.96
N PHE A 53 -27.29 4.57 16.30
CA PHE A 53 -27.18 5.20 17.62
C PHE A 53 -27.06 6.73 17.53
N PRO A 54 -28.16 7.44 17.21
CA PRO A 54 -28.15 8.89 16.96
C PRO A 54 -27.84 9.75 18.20
N ASP A 55 -27.98 9.22 19.41
CA ASP A 55 -27.84 9.95 20.69
C ASP A 55 -26.40 10.09 21.21
N ARG A 56 -25.40 9.63 20.45
CA ARG A 56 -23.99 9.61 20.90
C ARG A 56 -23.17 10.65 20.14
N ALA A 57 -23.12 11.88 20.66
CA ALA A 57 -22.12 12.97 20.56
C ALA A 57 -21.01 13.04 19.46
N MET A 58 -21.13 12.36 18.31
CA MET A 58 -20.17 12.38 17.20
C MET A 58 -20.60 13.31 16.05
N TYR A 59 -21.84 13.81 16.08
CA TYR A 59 -22.39 14.72 15.08
C TYR A 59 -21.74 16.12 15.12
N GLU A 60 -21.45 16.61 16.33
CA GLU A 60 -20.77 17.89 16.59
C GLU A 60 -19.36 17.94 16.00
N SER A 61 -18.61 16.83 16.05
CA SER A 61 -17.27 16.73 15.47
C SER A 61 -17.28 16.81 13.93
N TRP A 62 -18.35 16.31 13.30
CA TRP A 62 -18.56 16.36 11.85
C TRP A 62 -18.97 17.76 11.37
N LEU A 63 -19.81 18.45 12.14
CA LEU A 63 -20.20 19.85 11.89
C LEU A 63 -19.01 20.81 11.90
N ARG A 64 -18.04 20.57 12.79
CA ARG A 64 -16.84 21.41 12.90
C ARG A 64 -15.85 21.24 11.76
N LEU A 65 -15.91 20.11 11.04
CA LEU A 65 -15.00 19.81 9.94
C LEU A 65 -15.55 20.27 8.56
N LEU A 66 -16.87 20.46 8.40
CA LEU A 66 -17.49 20.89 7.13
C LEU A 66 -18.62 21.95 7.30
N PRO A 67 -18.33 23.26 7.13
CA PRO A 67 -19.35 24.32 7.14
C PRO A 67 -20.18 24.26 5.84
N GLY A 68 -21.35 23.62 5.90
CA GLY A 68 -22.23 23.31 4.77
C GLY A 68 -23.07 22.04 4.94
N PHE A 69 -22.88 21.35 6.06
CA PHE A 69 -23.49 20.07 6.41
C PHE A 69 -24.97 20.18 6.78
N THR A 70 -25.84 20.32 5.78
CA THR A 70 -27.29 20.25 5.98
C THR A 70 -27.76 18.80 5.82
N TRP A 71 -27.77 18.05 6.92
CA TRP A 71 -28.45 16.75 7.05
C TRP A 71 -27.85 15.59 6.21
N LEU A 72 -28.14 14.35 6.63
CA LEU A 72 -27.70 13.09 6.04
C LEU A 72 -28.18 12.90 4.59
N SER A 73 -27.60 13.67 3.68
CA SER A 73 -27.92 13.70 2.27
C SER A 73 -26.93 12.81 1.53
N TRP A 74 -27.45 11.95 0.63
CA TRP A 74 -26.67 11.12 -0.30
C TRP A 74 -25.38 11.79 -0.84
N PRO A 75 -25.38 13.07 -1.27
CA PRO A 75 -24.16 13.75 -1.72
C PRO A 75 -23.05 13.82 -0.66
N SER A 76 -23.37 14.12 0.59
CA SER A 76 -22.37 14.25 1.66
C SER A 76 -21.72 12.91 2.02
N PHE A 77 -22.49 11.83 1.93
CA PHE A 77 -21.98 10.47 2.11
C PHE A 77 -20.99 10.08 1.01
N PHE A 78 -21.35 10.32 -0.26
CA PHE A 78 -20.44 10.04 -1.37
C PHE A 78 -19.18 10.91 -1.33
N LEU A 79 -19.30 12.16 -0.88
CA LEU A 79 -18.17 13.06 -0.70
C LEU A 79 -17.20 12.49 0.36
N GLY A 80 -17.69 12.11 1.54
CA GLY A 80 -16.87 11.52 2.59
C GLY A 80 -16.27 10.15 2.21
N LEU A 81 -16.99 9.35 1.42
CA LEU A 81 -16.47 8.09 0.88
C LEU A 81 -15.32 8.34 -0.12
N ALA A 82 -15.48 9.31 -1.02
CA ALA A 82 -14.44 9.68 -1.98
C ALA A 82 -13.22 10.28 -1.27
N GLU A 83 -13.43 11.12 -0.26
CA GLU A 83 -12.36 11.74 0.51
C GLU A 83 -11.57 10.69 1.33
N SER A 84 -12.25 9.79 2.03
CA SER A 84 -11.62 8.69 2.79
C SER A 84 -10.81 7.75 1.88
N PHE A 85 -11.34 7.40 0.71
CA PHE A 85 -10.60 6.63 -0.28
C PHE A 85 -9.38 7.40 -0.80
N GLY A 86 -9.56 8.69 -1.07
CA GLY A 86 -8.50 9.62 -1.47
C GLY A 86 -7.38 9.72 -0.43
N TYR A 87 -7.70 9.74 0.86
CA TYR A 87 -6.70 9.73 1.93
C TYR A 87 -5.87 8.44 1.95
N GLY A 88 -6.48 7.29 1.70
CA GLY A 88 -5.74 6.03 1.57
C GLY A 88 -4.75 6.06 0.40
N TRP A 89 -5.17 6.63 -0.74
CA TRP A 89 -4.30 6.85 -1.89
C TRP A 89 -3.20 7.89 -1.64
N TYR A 90 -3.51 8.97 -0.95
CA TYR A 90 -2.55 9.99 -0.55
C TYR A 90 -1.42 9.36 0.28
N VAL A 91 -1.77 8.57 1.31
CA VAL A 91 -0.79 7.84 2.11
C VAL A 91 0.04 6.93 1.22
N ALA A 92 -0.57 6.18 0.30
CA ALA A 92 0.18 5.26 -0.55
C ALA A 92 1.15 5.96 -1.51
N LEU A 93 0.71 7.04 -2.17
CA LEU A 93 1.52 7.80 -3.12
C LEU A 93 2.65 8.57 -2.43
N VAL A 94 2.48 8.99 -1.18
CA VAL A 94 3.54 9.66 -0.41
C VAL A 94 4.47 8.64 0.23
N PHE A 95 3.92 7.68 0.96
CA PHE A 95 4.71 6.71 1.74
C PHE A 95 5.42 5.69 0.88
N GLY A 96 4.77 5.17 -0.17
CA GLY A 96 5.32 4.10 -1.01
C GLY A 96 6.64 4.49 -1.70
N PRO A 97 6.70 5.62 -2.44
CA PRO A 97 7.95 6.11 -3.02
C PRO A 97 9.00 6.48 -1.97
N LEU A 98 8.57 7.07 -0.84
CA LEU A 98 9.47 7.47 0.23
C LEU A 98 10.16 6.25 0.87
N TYR A 99 9.40 5.18 1.17
CA TYR A 99 9.94 3.92 1.65
C TYR A 99 10.92 3.30 0.64
N ASN A 100 10.52 3.24 -0.64
CA ASN A 100 11.36 2.70 -1.70
C ASN A 100 12.67 3.51 -1.86
N PHE A 101 12.63 4.82 -1.64
CA PHE A 101 13.82 5.68 -1.66
C PHE A 101 14.77 5.37 -0.49
N PHE A 102 14.26 5.28 0.74
CA PHE A 102 15.09 4.96 1.91
C PHE A 102 15.70 3.57 1.85
N VAL A 103 14.95 2.55 1.41
CA VAL A 103 15.47 1.20 1.20
C VAL A 103 16.59 1.19 0.15
N THR A 104 16.42 1.93 -0.95
CA THR A 104 17.46 2.04 -1.99
C THR A 104 18.72 2.73 -1.44
N ARG A 105 18.57 3.76 -0.60
CA ARG A 105 19.70 4.48 0.01
C ARG A 105 20.42 3.66 1.07
N LEU A 106 19.71 2.90 1.89
CA LEU A 106 20.30 2.06 2.92
C LEU A 106 21.15 0.96 2.30
N ASN A 107 20.63 0.25 1.29
CA ASN A 107 21.40 -0.77 0.56
C ASN A 107 22.66 -0.21 -0.10
N ARG A 108 22.63 1.04 -0.59
CA ARG A 108 23.83 1.70 -1.12
C ARG A 108 24.89 1.99 -0.06
N ARG A 109 24.50 2.23 1.20
CA ARG A 109 25.43 2.49 2.31
C ARG A 109 26.03 1.22 2.90
N SER A 110 25.33 0.10 2.85
CA SER A 110 25.85 -1.19 3.35
C SER A 110 26.81 -1.89 2.39
N GLY A 111 26.91 -1.44 1.14
CA GLY A 111 27.82 -2.00 0.13
C GLY A 111 29.06 -1.15 -0.16
N ALA A 112 29.32 -0.11 0.64
CA ALA A 112 30.54 0.71 0.61
C ALA A 112 31.31 0.49 1.93
#